data_AF-A0A950BLB5-F1
#
_entry.id   AF-A0A950BLB5-F1
#
_cell.length_a   1.000
_cell.length_b   1.000
_cell.length_c   1.000
_cell.angle_alpha   90.00
_cell.angle_beta   90.00
_cell.angle_gamma   90.00
#
_symmetry.space_group_name_H-M   'P 1'
#
loop_
_entity.id
_entity.type
_entity.pdbx_description
1 polymer ?
#
loop_
_entity_poly.entity_id
_entity_poly.type
_entity_poly.pdbx_seq_one_letter_code
_entity_poly.pdbx_strand_id
1 'polypeptide(L)' 'MADEPRLFEDLAPHTSDALPATAPLAARMRPRTLDEFVGQQRIVGPGTALRTAAEQHKI' A
#
# COMPACT_ATOMS: atom_id res chain seq x y z
N MET A 1 -19.26 -12.36 25.76
CA MET A 1 -18.90 -12.40 24.33
C MET A 1 -17.73 -11.45 24.17
N ALA A 2 -16.55 -11.97 23.84
CA ALA A 2 -15.37 -11.15 23.68
C ALA A 2 -15.50 -10.35 22.38
N ASP A 3 -15.27 -9.04 22.47
CA ASP A 3 -15.13 -8.13 21.33
C ASP A 3 -13.83 -8.52 20.60
N GLU A 4 -13.92 -9.03 19.37
CA GLU A 4 -12.72 -9.32 18.58
C GLU A 4 -12.10 -7.98 18.16
N PRO A 5 -10.81 -7.72 18.46
CA PRO A 5 -10.16 -6.50 18.00
C PRO A 5 -10.11 -6.55 16.48
N ARG A 6 -10.79 -5.60 15.80
CA ARG A 6 -10.71 -5.54 14.35
C ARG A 6 -9.29 -5.15 13.98
N LEU A 7 -8.66 -5.98 13.14
CA LEU A 7 -7.26 -5.90 12.73
C LEU A 7 -6.80 -4.52 12.19
N PHE A 8 -7.73 -3.61 11.90
CA PHE A 8 -7.49 -2.33 11.24
C PHE A 8 -8.02 -1.10 12.00
N GLU A 9 -8.50 -1.24 13.24
CA GLU A 9 -9.06 -0.11 14.01
C GLU A 9 -7.99 0.90 14.49
N ASP A 10 -6.71 0.50 14.57
CA ASP A 10 -5.61 1.32 15.11
C ASP A 10 -4.67 1.94 14.05
N LEU A 11 -4.99 1.84 12.75
CA LEU A 11 -4.20 2.48 11.69
C LEU A 11 -4.61 3.95 11.55
N ALA A 12 -4.20 4.78 12.52
CA ALA A 12 -4.28 6.22 12.37
C ALA A 12 -3.66 6.64 11.02
N PRO A 13 -4.31 7.49 10.22
CA PRO A 13 -3.78 7.92 8.94
C PRO A 13 -2.42 8.60 9.12
N HIS A 14 -1.36 7.94 8.67
CA HIS A 14 -0.01 8.52 8.61
C HIS A 14 0.06 9.53 7.45
N THR A 15 -0.50 10.72 7.65
CA THR A 15 -0.49 11.85 6.68
C THR A 15 0.90 12.49 6.51
N SER A 16 1.95 11.98 7.16
CA SER A 16 3.32 12.50 7.01
C SER A 16 4.09 11.70 5.96
N ASP A 17 4.13 12.22 4.73
CA ASP A 17 4.73 11.60 3.53
C ASP A 17 6.28 11.57 3.53
N ALA A 18 6.90 12.12 4.57
CA ALA A 18 8.35 12.12 4.77
C ALA A 18 8.72 11.19 5.94
N LEU A 19 9.18 9.97 5.60
CA LEU A 19 9.79 9.09 6.59
C LEU A 19 11.05 9.76 7.16
N PRO A 20 11.27 9.69 8.48
CA PRO A 20 12.49 10.23 9.07
C PRO A 20 13.71 9.54 8.46
N ALA A 21 14.84 10.25 8.37
CA ALA A 21 16.08 9.70 7.80
C ALA A 21 16.58 8.45 8.55
N THR A 22 16.16 8.30 9.81
CA THR A 22 16.42 7.14 10.67
C THR A 22 15.55 5.92 10.34
N ALA A 23 14.54 6.05 9.47
CA ALA A 23 13.69 4.93 9.09
C ALA A 23 14.49 3.85 8.33
N PRO A 24 14.12 2.56 8.49
CA PRO A 24 14.72 1.47 7.74
C PRO A 24 14.69 1.73 6.24
N LEU A 25 15.73 1.27 5.53
CA LEU A 25 15.83 1.48 4.07
C LEU A 25 14.60 0.96 3.33
N ALA A 26 14.09 -0.23 3.70
CA ALA A 26 12.92 -0.81 3.06
C ALA A 26 11.68 0.08 3.16
N ALA A 27 11.47 0.74 4.31
CA ALA A 27 10.37 1.69 4.48
C ALA A 27 10.53 2.89 3.55
N ARG A 28 11.76 3.42 3.43
CA ARG A 28 12.07 4.55 2.54
C ARG A 28 11.99 4.23 1.06
N MET A 29 12.19 2.96 0.69
CA MET A 29 12.13 2.48 -0.70
C MET A 29 10.73 2.01 -1.11
N ARG A 30 9.71 2.17 -0.26
CA ARG A 30 8.33 1.79 -0.59
C ARG A 30 7.85 2.61 -1.80
N PRO A 31 7.34 1.97 -2.85
CA PRO A 31 6.84 2.68 -4.02
C PRO A 31 5.58 3.48 -3.67
N ARG A 32 5.49 4.68 -4.21
CA ARG A 32 4.36 5.60 -4.03
C ARG A 32 3.26 5.34 -5.05
N THR A 33 3.62 4.80 -6.20
CA THR A 33 2.70 4.43 -7.27
C THR A 33 2.95 2.98 -7.71
N LEU A 34 1.94 2.37 -8.34
CA LEU A 34 2.09 1.02 -8.89
C LEU A 34 3.09 0.97 -10.06
N ASP A 35 3.45 2.11 -10.65
CA ASP A 35 4.42 2.19 -11.75
C ASP A 35 5.87 2.12 -11.24
N GLU A 36 6.10 2.51 -9.99
CA GLU A 36 7.38 2.34 -9.29
C GLU A 36 7.56 0.91 -8.75
N PHE A 37 6.49 0.10 -8.74
CA PHE A 37 6.54 -1.26 -8.20
C PHE A 37 7.31 -2.20 -9.13
N VAL A 38 8.43 -2.72 -8.61
CA VAL A 38 9.30 -3.62 -9.37
C VAL A 38 8.82 -5.06 -9.22
N GLY A 39 8.57 -5.71 -10.37
CA GLY A 39 8.11 -7.10 -10.44
C GLY A 39 6.58 -7.23 -10.59
N GLN A 40 6.10 -8.47 -10.62
CA GLN A 40 4.67 -8.82 -10.71
C GLN A 40 3.86 -8.12 -11.82
N GLN A 41 4.48 -7.79 -12.95
CA GLN A 41 3.82 -7.08 -14.06
C GLN A 41 2.58 -7.79 -14.62
N ARG A 42 2.53 -9.13 -14.57
CA ARG A 42 1.33 -9.89 -14.96
C ARG A 42 0.12 -9.69 -14.04
N ILE A 43 0.33 -9.11 -12.85
CA ILE A 43 -0.69 -8.89 -11.83
C ILE A 43 -0.95 -7.40 -11.65
N VAL A 44 0.08 -6.56 -11.57
CA VAL A 44 -0.04 -5.12 -11.30
C VAL A 44 0.26 -4.23 -12.50
N GLY A 45 0.48 -4.80 -13.68
CA GLY A 45 0.72 -4.05 -14.91
C GLY A 45 -0.56 -3.45 -15.51
N PRO A 46 -0.43 -2.52 -16.48
CA PRO A 46 -1.57 -1.91 -17.19
C PRO A 46 -2.56 -2.95 -17.73
N GLY A 47 -3.86 -2.69 -17.53
CA GLY A 47 -4.94 -3.54 -18.05
C GLY A 47 -5.18 -4.85 -17.29
N THR A 48 -4.43 -5.15 -16.23
CA THR A 48 -4.74 -6.29 -15.36
C THR A 48 -5.94 -5.99 -14.47
N ALA A 49 -6.69 -7.03 -14.11
CA ALA A 49 -7.87 -6.89 -13.25
C ALA A 49 -7.54 -6.21 -11.92
N LEU A 50 -6.41 -6.56 -11.28
CA LEU A 50 -6.02 -5.96 -10.00
C LEU A 50 -5.64 -4.48 -10.15
N ARG A 51 -4.90 -4.10 -11.20
CA ARG A 51 -4.59 -2.70 -11.46
C ARG A 51 -5.87 -1.90 -11.69
N THR A 52 -6.78 -2.40 -12.54
CA THR A 52 -8.05 -1.73 -12.81
C THR A 52 -8.90 -1.58 -11.56
N ALA A 53 -8.96 -2.59 -10.69
CA ALA A 53 -9.71 -2.50 -9.43
C ALA A 53 -9.10 -1.46 -8.48
N ALA A 54 -7.76 -1.41 -8.37
CA ALA A 54 -7.05 -0.42 -7.56
C ALA A 54 -7.27 1.01 -8.06
N GLU A 55 -7.15 1.24 -9.38
CA GLU A 55 -7.39 2.55 -10.00
C GLU A 55 -8.85 3.02 -9.81
N GLN A 56 -9.80 2.08 -9.81
CA GLN A 56 -11.21 2.37 -9.60
C GLN A 56 -11.61 2.41 -8.12
N HIS A 57 -10.68 2.19 -7.18
CA HIS A 57 -10.95 2.10 -5.73
C HIS A 57 -12.03 1.06 -5.38
N LYS A 58 -11.98 -0.11 -6.03
CA LYS A 58 -12.92 -1.23 -5.86
C LYS A 58 -12.30 -2.42 -5.13
N ILE A 59 -11.28 -2.16 -4.30
CA ILE A 59 -10.60 -3.16 -3.46
C ILE A 59 -11.07 -3.09 -2.01
#